data_AF-A0A965VV21-F1
#
_entry.id   AF-A0A965VV21-F1
#
_cell.length_a   1.000
_cell.length_b   1.000
_cell.length_c   1.000
_cell.angle_alpha   90.00
_cell.angle_beta   90.00
_cell.angle_gamma   90.00
#
_symmetry.space_group_name_H-M   'P 1'
#
loop_
_entity.id
_entity.type
_entity.pdbx_description
1 polymer ?
#
loop_
_entity_poly.entity_id
_entity_poly.type
_entity_poly.pdbx_seq_one_letter_code
_entity_poly.pdbx_strand_id
1 'polypeptide(L)'
;MANKRILKKSLNEMVYDVVDECYFIQSIDEAKFDATEKLINEAASFQDTTLSKIKTARGKAEFRAIVAEVEEKAIHFVDSLNGLQ
;
A
#
# COMPACT_ATOMS: atom_id res chain seq x y z
N MET A 1 -18.35 10.04 -9.66
CA MET A 1 -17.04 10.20 -9.00
C MET A 1 -16.93 9.50 -7.62
N ALA A 2 -17.90 8.67 -7.21
CA ALA A 2 -17.82 7.89 -5.97
C ALA A 2 -16.66 6.86 -5.99
N ASN A 3 -16.40 6.24 -7.16
CA ASN A 3 -15.41 5.17 -7.28
C ASN A 3 -13.97 5.62 -6.96
N LYS A 4 -13.55 6.80 -7.44
CA LYS A 4 -12.21 7.34 -7.15
C LYS A 4 -12.01 7.67 -5.68
N ARG A 5 -13.04 8.21 -5.01
CA ARG A 5 -12.96 8.55 -3.58
C ARG A 5 -12.87 7.29 -2.72
N ILE A 6 -13.62 6.25 -3.08
CA ILE A 6 -13.59 4.96 -2.39
C ILE A 6 -12.22 4.30 -2.57
N LEU A 7 -11.69 4.24 -3.80
CA LEU A 7 -10.38 3.64 -4.05
C LEU A 7 -9.25 4.37 -3.32
N LYS A 8 -9.27 5.71 -3.27
CA LYS A 8 -8.30 6.47 -2.47
C LYS A 8 -8.37 6.14 -0.99
N LYS A 9 -9.58 5.99 -0.45
CA LYS A 9 -9.78 5.63 0.96
C LYS A 9 -9.22 4.24 1.24
N SER A 10 -9.56 3.27 0.40
CA SER A 10 -9.09 1.89 0.52
C SER A 10 -7.56 1.78 0.37
N LEU A 11 -6.95 2.53 -0.56
CA LEU A 11 -5.49 2.61 -0.69
C LEU A 11 -4.85 3.17 0.59
N ASN A 12 -5.40 4.24 1.15
CA ASN A 12 -4.86 4.84 2.36
C ASN A 12 -5.00 3.90 3.56
N GLU A 13 -6.18 3.26 3.73
CA GLU A 13 -6.42 2.27 4.79
C GLU A 13 -5.41 1.13 4.71
N MET A 14 -5.22 0.54 3.52
CA MET A 14 -4.22 -0.51 3.31
C MET A 14 -2.79 -0.07 3.66
N VAL A 15 -2.38 1.13 3.24
CA VAL A 15 -1.03 1.64 3.56
C VAL A 15 -0.87 1.87 5.06
N TYR A 16 -1.91 2.39 5.74
CA TYR A 16 -1.87 2.54 7.19
C TYR A 16 -1.75 1.21 7.90
N ASP A 17 -2.52 0.20 7.51
CA ASP A 17 -2.45 -1.14 8.11
C ASP A 17 -1.04 -1.75 7.95
N VAL A 18 -0.42 -1.61 6.77
CA VAL A 18 0.94 -2.11 6.51
C VAL A 18 1.98 -1.38 7.36
N VAL A 19 1.86 -0.06 7.48
CA VAL A 19 2.79 0.77 8.26
C VAL A 19 2.66 0.49 9.75
N ASP A 20 1.44 0.38 10.28
CA ASP A 20 1.19 0.05 11.69
C ASP A 20 1.76 -1.33 12.04
N GLU A 21 1.56 -2.34 11.19
CA GLU A 21 2.13 -3.68 11.42
C GLU A 21 3.67 -3.64 11.37
N CYS A 22 4.26 -2.87 10.46
CA CYS A 22 5.72 -2.68 10.42
C CYS A 22 6.24 -2.05 11.72
N TYR A 23 5.57 -1.02 12.24
CA TYR A 23 5.94 -0.41 13.53
C TYR A 23 5.76 -1.37 14.71
N PHE A 24 4.72 -2.19 14.68
CA PHE A 24 4.51 -3.23 15.69
C PHE A 24 5.68 -4.24 15.69
N ILE A 25 6.10 -4.72 14.51
CA ILE A 25 7.25 -5.62 14.37
C ILE A 25 8.53 -4.94 14.88
N GLN A 26 8.77 -3.67 14.53
CA GLN A 26 9.93 -2.91 15.04
C GLN A 26 9.94 -2.81 16.57
N SER A 27 8.77 -2.68 17.19
CA SER A 27 8.65 -2.58 18.65
C SER A 27 8.97 -3.89 19.37
N ILE A 28 8.83 -5.02 18.67
CA ILE A 28 9.09 -6.37 19.21
C ILE A 28 10.50 -6.84 18.87
N ASP A 29 10.98 -6.54 17.67
CA ASP A 29 12.25 -7.02 17.13
C ASP A 29 13.01 -5.91 16.39
N GLU A 30 13.94 -5.30 17.10
CA GLU A 30 14.79 -4.21 16.60
C GLU A 30 15.70 -4.66 15.44
N ALA A 31 15.99 -5.98 15.31
CA ALA A 31 16.78 -6.50 14.20
C ALA A 31 16.03 -6.44 12.85
N LYS A 32 14.69 -6.34 12.90
CA LYS A 32 13.83 -6.20 11.72
C LYS A 32 13.60 -4.74 11.32
N PHE A 33 14.24 -3.78 11.98
CA PHE A 33 14.10 -2.34 11.70
C PHE A 33 14.40 -2.00 10.24
N ASP A 34 15.54 -2.43 9.71
CA ASP A 34 15.91 -2.12 8.31
C ASP A 34 14.93 -2.72 7.29
N ALA A 35 14.37 -3.90 7.58
CA ALA A 35 13.45 -4.59 6.68
C ALA A 35 12.06 -3.94 6.67
N THR A 36 11.57 -3.58 7.86
CA THR A 36 10.29 -2.87 8.05
C THR A 36 10.36 -1.42 7.55
N GLU A 37 11.48 -0.72 7.76
CA GLU A 37 11.70 0.64 7.22
C GLU A 37 11.69 0.65 5.68
N LYS A 38 12.30 -0.35 5.05
CA LYS A 38 12.19 -0.52 3.59
C LYS A 38 10.75 -0.74 3.14
N LEU A 39 9.99 -1.56 3.86
CA LEU A 39 8.59 -1.83 3.55
C LEU A 39 7.72 -0.58 3.66
N ILE A 40 7.92 0.23 4.71
CA ILE A 40 7.24 1.51 4.93
C ILE A 40 7.53 2.49 3.78
N ASN A 41 8.80 2.62 3.38
CA ASN A 41 9.21 3.49 2.28
C ASN A 41 8.61 3.03 0.94
N GLU A 42 8.54 1.72 0.71
CA GLU A 42 7.89 1.16 -0.48
C GLU A 42 6.38 1.44 -0.48
N ALA A 43 5.70 1.23 0.64
CA ALA A 43 4.27 1.51 0.79
C ALA A 43 3.95 3.00 0.57
N ALA A 44 4.76 3.91 1.11
CA ALA A 44 4.62 5.35 0.89
C ALA A 44 4.82 5.74 -0.59
N SER A 45 5.85 5.19 -1.23
CA SER A 45 6.13 5.43 -2.65
C SER A 45 5.01 4.89 -3.56
N PHE A 46 4.47 3.72 -3.22
CA PHE A 46 3.33 3.12 -3.90
C PHE A 46 2.06 3.97 -3.74
N GLN A 47 1.81 4.49 -2.54
CA GLN A 47 0.68 5.37 -2.26
C GLN A 47 0.72 6.62 -3.14
N ASP A 48 1.85 7.34 -3.17
CA ASP A 48 1.97 8.58 -3.93
C ASP A 48 1.80 8.35 -5.44
N THR A 49 2.46 7.32 -5.96
CA THR A 49 2.37 6.93 -7.38
C THR A 49 0.92 6.58 -7.76
N THR A 50 0.25 5.78 -6.93
CA THR A 50 -1.13 5.34 -7.20
C THR A 50 -2.12 6.50 -7.04
N LEU A 51 -1.95 7.37 -6.05
CA LEU A 51 -2.77 8.58 -5.89
C LEU A 51 -2.66 9.51 -7.11
N SER A 52 -1.47 9.66 -7.66
CA SER A 52 -1.22 10.40 -8.90
C SER A 52 -1.97 9.77 -10.09
N LYS A 53 -1.86 8.44 -10.28
CA LYS A 53 -2.60 7.69 -11.30
C LYS A 53 -4.12 7.85 -11.15
N ILE A 54 -4.67 7.75 -9.94
CA ILE A 54 -6.11 7.93 -9.69
C ILE A 54 -6.58 9.35 -10.06
N LYS A 55 -5.73 10.36 -9.80
CA LYS A 55 -6.01 11.76 -10.14
C LYS A 55 -6.08 11.95 -11.65
N THR A 56 -5.14 11.37 -12.40
CA THR A 56 -5.04 11.53 -13.86
C THR A 56 -5.96 10.60 -14.65
N ALA A 57 -6.40 9.48 -14.06
CA ALA A 57 -7.19 8.46 -14.76
C ALA A 57 -8.47 9.01 -15.40
N ARG A 58 -8.67 8.71 -16.68
CA ARG A 58 -9.85 9.07 -17.48
C ARG A 58 -10.52 7.79 -17.98
N GLY A 59 -11.77 7.61 -17.57
CA GLY A 59 -12.57 6.47 -18.01
C GLY A 59 -12.43 5.21 -17.16
N LYS A 60 -13.22 4.19 -17.52
CA LYS A 60 -13.44 2.97 -16.72
C LYS A 60 -12.31 1.94 -16.88
N ALA A 61 -11.65 1.90 -18.02
CA ALA A 61 -10.56 0.96 -18.31
C ALA A 61 -9.31 1.28 -17.47
N GLU A 62 -8.85 2.54 -17.49
CA GLU A 62 -7.71 2.99 -16.68
C GLU A 62 -7.98 2.78 -15.18
N PHE A 63 -9.21 3.06 -14.73
CA PHE A 63 -9.59 2.83 -13.34
C PHE A 63 -9.51 1.35 -12.94
N ARG A 64 -9.93 0.43 -13.82
CA ARG A 64 -9.82 -1.01 -13.56
C ARG A 64 -8.36 -1.48 -13.50
N ALA A 65 -7.50 -0.93 -14.36
CA ALA A 65 -6.07 -1.24 -14.33
C ALA A 65 -5.43 -0.82 -13.00
N ILE A 66 -5.78 0.37 -12.49
CA ILE A 66 -5.29 0.84 -11.18
C ILE A 66 -5.78 -0.06 -10.05
N VAL A 67 -7.04 -0.50 -10.08
CA VAL A 67 -7.57 -1.42 -9.05
C VAL A 67 -6.80 -2.73 -9.04
N ALA A 68 -6.56 -3.33 -10.21
CA ALA A 68 -5.79 -4.56 -10.32
C ALA A 68 -4.35 -4.39 -9.80
N GLU A 69 -3.71 -3.26 -10.11
CA GLU A 69 -2.37 -2.94 -9.59
C GLU A 69 -2.35 -2.80 -8.06
N VAL A 70 -3.39 -2.20 -7.48
CA VAL A 70 -3.56 -2.09 -6.01
C VAL A 70 -3.75 -3.45 -5.37
N GLU A 71 -4.57 -4.32 -5.95
CA GLU A 71 -4.79 -5.68 -5.44
C GLU A 71 -3.51 -6.52 -5.49
N GLU A 72 -2.75 -6.44 -6.58
CA GLU A 72 -1.48 -7.16 -6.72
C GLU A 72 -0.45 -6.69 -5.69
N LYS A 73 -0.33 -5.36 -5.48
CA LYS A 73 0.58 -4.83 -4.47
C LYS A 73 0.10 -5.08 -3.04
N ALA A 74 -1.20 -5.14 -2.80
CA ALA A 74 -1.74 -5.54 -1.50
C ALA A 74 -1.26 -6.95 -1.12
N ILE A 75 -1.34 -7.91 -2.05
CA ILE A 75 -0.85 -9.28 -1.84
C ILE A 75 0.64 -9.26 -1.52
N HIS A 76 1.44 -8.50 -2.28
CA HIS A 76 2.87 -8.39 -2.04
C HIS A 76 3.23 -7.84 -0.66
N PHE A 77 2.51 -6.81 -0.18
CA PHE A 77 2.74 -6.28 1.17
C PHE A 77 2.36 -7.29 2.25
N VAL A 78 1.25 -8.01 2.08
CA VAL A 78 0.84 -9.08 3.01
C VAL A 78 1.87 -10.21 3.05
N ASP A 79 2.35 -10.67 1.89
CA ASP A 79 3.38 -11.72 1.83
C ASP A 79 4.69 -11.27 2.48
N SER A 80 5.06 -9.99 2.29
CA SER A 80 6.26 -9.42 2.90
C SER A 80 6.12 -9.29 4.41
N LEU A 81 4.96 -8.85 4.90
CA LEU A 81 4.66 -8.81 6.34
C LEU A 81 4.67 -10.21 6.97
N ASN A 82 4.07 -11.20 6.31
CA ASN A 82 4.11 -12.60 6.77
C ASN A 82 5.53 -13.16 6.83
N GLY A 83 6.42 -12.72 5.93
CA GLY A 83 7.84 -13.08 5.99
C GLY A 83 8.62 -12.38 7.12
N LEU A 84 8.05 -11.32 7.70
CA LEU A 84 8.62 -10.54 8.79
C LEU A 84 8.05 -10.92 10.17
N GLN A 85 6.96 -11.69 10.24
CA GLN A 85 6.42 -12.26 11.49
C GLN A 85 7.22 -13.50 11.89
#